data_AF-A0AAW5B842-F1
#
_entry.id   AF-A0AAW5B842-F1
#
_cell.length_a   1.000
_cell.length_b   1.000
_cell.length_c   1.000
_cell.angle_alpha   90.00
_cell.angle_beta   90.00
_cell.angle_gamma   90.00
#
_symmetry.space_group_name_H-M   'P 1'
#
loop_
_entity.id
_entity.type
_entity.pdbx_description
1 polymer ?
#
loop_
_entity_poly.entity_id
_entity_poly.type
_entity_poly.pdbx_seq_one_letter_code
_entity_poly.pdbx_strand_id
1 'polypeptide(L)'
;MNSKKKTGMILGIASLLMVFICFIIFLFRGPNPNIHIDATIFIVLSAIGIVLAIFSWIKSRRLTFLIIGLLGNGVVMGFGFLLLLAMGLSEAMNEVDRNLFL
;
A
#
# COMPACT_ATOMS: atom_id res chain seq x y z
N MET A 1 18.19 15.38 22.17
CA MET A 1 17.97 14.50 20.99
C MET A 1 18.40 15.25 19.74
N ASN A 2 19.33 14.71 18.95
CA ASN A 2 19.89 15.39 17.77
C ASN A 2 18.82 15.63 16.68
N SER A 3 18.87 16.75 15.95
CA SER A 3 17.87 17.13 14.94
C SER A 3 17.64 16.02 13.89
N LYS A 4 18.71 15.37 13.43
CA LYS A 4 18.64 14.23 12.49
C LYS A 4 17.85 13.03 13.02
N LYS A 5 17.96 12.73 14.33
CA LYS A 5 17.22 11.64 14.99
C LYS A 5 15.72 11.99 15.10
N LYS A 6 15.38 13.26 15.35
CA LYS A 6 14.00 13.76 15.32
C LYS A 6 13.38 13.60 13.93
N THR A 7 14.06 14.05 12.87
CA THR A 7 13.57 13.93 11.49
C THR A 7 13.32 12.48 11.10
N GLY A 8 14.24 11.56 11.44
CA GLY A 8 14.06 10.15 11.14
C GLY A 8 12.87 9.52 11.88
N MET A 9 12.60 9.91 13.13
CA MET A 9 11.41 9.46 13.86
C MET A 9 10.12 9.96 13.20
N ILE A 10 10.06 11.22 12.78
CA ILE A 10 8.90 11.79 12.08
C ILE A 10 8.63 11.04 10.77
N LEU A 11 9.68 10.76 9.99
CA LEU A 11 9.57 9.99 8.73
C LEU A 11 9.08 8.56 8.98
N GLY A 12 9.52 7.91 10.06
CA GLY A 12 9.05 6.58 10.44
C GLY A 12 7.57 6.58 10.84
N ILE A 13 7.13 7.59 11.60
CA ILE A 13 5.72 7.77 11.96
C ILE A 13 4.87 8.06 10.73
N ALA A 14 5.37 8.89 9.79
CA ALA A 14 4.67 9.18 8.54
C ALA A 14 4.48 7.93 7.67
N SER A 15 5.48 7.03 7.62
CA SER A 15 5.36 5.75 6.93
C SER A 15 4.28 4.84 7.54
N LEU A 16 4.19 4.80 8.88
CA LEU A 16 3.11 4.11 9.59
C LEU A 16 1.73 4.74 9.33
N LEU A 17 1.68 6.07 9.24
CA LEU A 17 0.45 6.80 8.93
C LEU A 17 -0.08 6.43 7.54
N MET A 18 0.78 6.22 6.55
CA MET A 18 0.36 5.77 5.20
C MET A 18 -0.38 4.43 5.24
N VAL A 19 0.11 3.47 6.03
CA VAL A 19 -0.57 2.17 6.24
C VAL A 19 -1.94 2.39 6.89
N PHE A 20 -2.02 3.27 7.89
CA PHE A 20 -3.27 3.58 8.58
C PHE A 20 -4.30 4.23 7.64
N ILE A 21 -3.85 5.15 6.77
CA ILE A 21 -4.70 5.76 5.73
C ILE A 21 -5.23 4.70 4.77
N CYS A 22 -4.39 3.76 4.32
CA CYS A 22 -4.85 2.65 3.47
C CYS A 22 -5.95 1.83 4.16
N PHE A 23 -5.80 1.56 5.46
CA PHE A 23 -6.80 0.82 6.24
C PHE A 23 -8.12 1.57 6.37
N ILE A 24 -8.08 2.89 6.58
CA ILE A 24 -9.27 3.74 6.62
C ILE A 24 -9.98 3.71 5.25
N ILE A 25 -9.25 3.92 4.16
CA ILE A 25 -9.83 3.86 2.80
C ILE A 25 -10.50 2.50 2.55
N PHE A 26 -9.88 1.41 3.01
CA PHE A 26 -10.44 0.08 2.92
C PHE A 26 -11.75 -0.09 3.71
N LEU A 27 -11.84 0.45 4.93
CA LEU A 27 -13.04 0.34 5.77
C LEU A 27 -14.20 1.22 5.28
N PHE A 28 -13.90 2.41 4.75
CA PHE A 28 -14.91 3.35 4.25
C PHE A 28 -15.24 3.15 2.77
N ARG A 29 -14.84 2.00 2.21
CA ARG A 29 -15.09 1.62 0.84
C ARG A 29 -16.60 1.52 0.61
N GLY A 30 -17.12 2.33 -0.32
CA GLY A 30 -18.55 2.37 -0.65
C GLY A 30 -19.07 1.05 -1.23
N PRO A 31 -20.40 0.89 -1.37
CA PRO A 31 -21.04 -0.37 -1.76
C PRO A 31 -20.73 -0.82 -3.21
N ASN A 32 -20.30 0.07 -4.09
CA ASN A 32 -19.82 -0.27 -5.44
C ASN A 32 -18.44 0.32 -5.70
N PRO A 33 -17.39 -0.26 -5.13
CA PRO A 33 -16.08 0.35 -5.17
C PRO A 33 -15.27 -0.14 -6.38
N ASN A 34 -14.65 0.80 -7.08
CA ASN A 34 -13.82 0.48 -8.23
C ASN A 34 -12.49 -0.14 -7.76
N ILE A 35 -12.40 -1.47 -7.86
CA ILE A 35 -11.25 -2.27 -7.43
C ILE A 35 -9.95 -1.80 -8.07
N HIS A 36 -9.99 -1.36 -9.32
CA HIS A 36 -8.81 -0.85 -10.02
C HIS A 36 -8.28 0.43 -9.39
N ILE A 37 -9.17 1.37 -9.08
CA ILE A 37 -8.80 2.66 -8.45
C ILE A 37 -8.25 2.41 -7.05
N ASP A 38 -8.93 1.59 -6.26
CA ASP A 38 -8.54 1.31 -4.88
C ASP A 38 -7.19 0.60 -4.81
N ALA A 39 -6.98 -0.40 -5.67
CA ALA A 39 -5.72 -1.11 -5.76
C ALA A 39 -4.57 -0.18 -6.20
N THR A 40 -4.83 0.70 -7.18
CA THR A 40 -3.84 1.70 -7.62
C THR A 40 -3.45 2.63 -6.48
N ILE A 41 -4.43 3.13 -5.72
CA ILE A 41 -4.18 4.00 -4.56
C ILE A 41 -3.34 3.26 -3.52
N PHE A 42 -3.69 2.02 -3.17
CA PHE A 42 -2.94 1.24 -2.18
C PHE A 42 -1.49 0.99 -2.60
N ILE A 43 -1.26 0.66 -3.88
CA ILE A 43 0.10 0.44 -4.41
C ILE A 43 0.91 1.74 -4.35
N VAL A 44 0.36 2.86 -4.82
CA VAL A 44 1.08 4.14 -4.86
C VAL A 44 1.37 4.65 -3.45
N LEU A 45 0.38 4.63 -2.56
CA LEU A 45 0.52 5.12 -1.19
C LEU A 45 1.51 4.26 -0.39
N SER A 46 1.48 2.94 -0.61
CA SER A 46 2.45 2.02 -0.05
C SER A 46 3.87 2.26 -0.58
N ALA A 47 4.05 2.46 -1.89
CA ALA A 47 5.36 2.77 -2.46
C ALA A 47 5.96 4.03 -1.85
N ILE A 48 5.15 5.08 -1.66
CA ILE A 48 5.58 6.30 -0.95
C ILE A 48 5.95 5.99 0.51
N GLY A 49 5.15 5.17 1.20
CA GLY A 49 5.42 4.72 2.56
C GLY A 49 6.74 3.96 2.71
N ILE A 50 7.09 3.11 1.74
CA ILE A 50 8.39 2.39 1.68
C ILE A 50 9.54 3.38 1.50
N VAL A 51 9.42 4.33 0.57
CA VAL A 51 10.44 5.37 0.35
C VAL A 51 10.67 6.18 1.63
N LEU A 52 9.61 6.58 2.33
CA LEU A 52 9.70 7.27 3.62
C LEU A 52 10.41 6.42 4.69
N ALA A 53 10.14 5.11 4.74
CA ALA A 53 10.81 4.19 5.65
C ALA A 53 12.32 4.08 5.38
N ILE A 54 12.72 4.07 4.11
CA ILE A 54 14.14 4.08 3.69
C ILE A 54 14.82 5.39 4.12
N PHE A 55 14.20 6.55 3.85
CA PHE A 55 14.72 7.84 4.29
C PHE A 55 14.83 7.94 5.82
N SER A 56 13.87 7.39 6.55
CA SER A 56 13.89 7.31 8.02
C SER A 56 15.12 6.54 8.53
N TRP A 57 15.44 5.39 7.92
CA TRP A 57 16.65 4.65 8.24
C TRP A 57 17.90 5.46 7.96
N ILE A 58 18.01 6.09 6.79
CA ILE A 58 19.22 6.85 6.41
C ILE A 58 19.54 7.93 7.46
N LYS A 59 18.51 8.61 7.99
CA LYS A 59 18.67 9.70 8.98
C LYS A 59 18.85 9.23 10.42
N SER A 60 18.09 8.22 10.85
CA SER A 60 18.05 7.78 12.26
C SER A 60 18.94 6.58 12.55
N ARG A 61 19.33 5.82 11.50
CA ARG A 61 19.89 4.46 11.56
C ARG A 61 19.11 3.49 12.45
N ARG A 62 17.82 3.75 12.65
CA ARG A 62 16.93 2.87 13.42
C ARG A 62 16.31 1.85 12.49
N LEU A 63 16.83 0.63 12.55
CA LEU A 63 16.36 -0.52 11.76
C LEU A 63 14.87 -0.79 11.99
N THR A 64 14.39 -0.58 13.22
CA THR A 64 13.01 -0.84 13.64
C THR A 64 11.97 -0.14 12.76
N PHE A 65 12.18 1.13 12.42
CA PHE A 65 11.23 1.88 11.58
C PHE A 65 11.22 1.40 10.14
N LEU A 66 12.35 0.91 9.62
CA LEU A 66 12.38 0.34 8.29
C LEU A 66 11.72 -1.02 8.24
N ILE A 67 11.99 -1.90 9.21
CA ILE A 67 11.40 -3.25 9.21
C ILE A 67 9.88 -3.13 9.31
N ILE A 68 9.36 -2.34 10.25
CA ILE A 68 7.92 -2.14 10.42
C ILE A 68 7.32 -1.42 9.21
N GLY A 69 7.97 -0.36 8.71
CA GLY A 69 7.50 0.39 7.55
C GLY A 69 7.48 -0.45 6.28
N LEU A 70 8.51 -1.26 6.05
CA LEU A 70 8.63 -2.13 4.88
C LEU A 70 7.67 -3.31 4.94
N LEU A 71 7.50 -3.96 6.11
CA LEU A 71 6.51 -5.02 6.29
C LEU A 71 5.09 -4.48 6.14
N GLY A 72 4.75 -3.39 6.85
CA GLY A 72 3.40 -2.82 6.82
C GLY A 72 3.02 -2.35 5.42
N ASN A 73 3.84 -1.51 4.80
CA ASN A 73 3.58 -1.04 3.45
C ASN A 73 3.70 -2.19 2.42
N GLY A 74 4.70 -3.06 2.55
CA GLY A 74 4.87 -4.22 1.66
C GLY A 74 3.65 -5.15 1.63
N VAL A 75 3.03 -5.41 2.79
CA VAL A 75 1.78 -6.18 2.86
C VAL A 75 0.64 -5.46 2.15
N VAL A 76 0.49 -4.14 2.37
CA VAL A 76 -0.54 -3.33 1.67
C VAL A 76 -0.32 -3.32 0.15
N MET A 77 0.93 -3.24 -0.30
CA MET A 77 1.28 -3.29 -1.73
C MET A 77 0.96 -4.66 -2.32
N GLY A 78 1.33 -5.74 -1.62
CA GLY A 78 0.99 -7.10 -2.02
C GLY A 78 -0.51 -7.32 -2.09
N PHE A 79 -1.27 -6.79 -1.13
CA PHE A 79 -2.73 -6.82 -1.16
C PHE A 79 -3.31 -6.06 -2.36
N GLY A 80 -2.80 -4.86 -2.67
CA GLY A 80 -3.19 -4.13 -3.87
C GLY A 80 -2.91 -4.91 -5.16
N PHE A 81 -1.77 -5.61 -5.24
CA PHE A 81 -1.44 -6.45 -6.38
C PHE A 81 -2.41 -7.64 -6.54
N LEU A 82 -2.77 -8.28 -5.42
CA LEU A 82 -3.77 -9.36 -5.41
C LEU A 82 -5.16 -8.87 -5.87
N LEU A 83 -5.54 -7.64 -5.52
CA LEU A 83 -6.80 -7.04 -5.99
C LEU A 83 -6.80 -6.84 -7.51
N LEU A 84 -5.70 -6.35 -8.08
CA LEU A 84 -5.57 -6.22 -9.55
C LEU A 84 -5.60 -7.60 -10.24
N LEU A 85 -4.92 -8.60 -9.68
CA LEU A 85 -4.97 -9.96 -10.20
C LEU A 85 -6.38 -10.55 -10.16
N ALA A 86 -7.10 -10.37 -9.05
CA ALA A 86 -8.48 -10.86 -8.91
C ALA A 86 -9.40 -10.22 -9.96
N MET A 87 -9.24 -8.91 -10.21
CA MET A 87 -9.99 -8.20 -11.25
C MET A 87 -9.64 -8.73 -12.65
N GLY A 88 -8.36 -8.86 -12.97
CA GLY A 88 -7.93 -9.38 -14.28
C GLY A 88 -8.40 -10.80 -14.56
N LEU A 89 -8.40 -11.67 -13.55
CA LEU A 89 -8.95 -13.02 -13.65
C LEU A 89 -10.48 -13.02 -13.84
N SER A 90 -11.18 -12.12 -13.14
CA SER A 90 -12.64 -11.97 -13.28
C SER A 90 -13.04 -11.50 -14.69
N GLU A 91 -12.28 -10.58 -15.27
CA GLU A 91 -12.52 -10.09 -16.63
C GLU A 91 -12.23 -11.18 -17.67
N ALA A 92 -11.12 -11.90 -17.53
CA ALA A 92 -10.75 -12.99 -18.43
C ALA A 92 -11.81 -14.11 -18.45
N MET A 93 -12.35 -14.48 -17.29
CA MET A 93 -13.39 -15.51 -17.20
C MET A 93 -14.72 -15.05 -17.82
N ASN A 94 -15.09 -13.78 -17.65
CA ASN A 94 -16.29 -13.20 -18.27
C ASN A 94 -16.18 -13.13 -19.80
N GLU A 95 -14.97 -12.86 -20.33
CA GLU A 95 -14.69 -12.90 -21.76
C GLU A 95 -14.89 -14.31 -22.33
N VAL A 96 -14.43 -15.36 -21.64
CA VAL A 96 -14.63 -16.75 -22.07
C VAL A 96 -16.11 -17.14 -22.09
N ASP A 97 -16.87 -16.77 -21.05
CA ASP A 97 -18.31 -17.05 -20.98
C ASP A 97 -19.06 -16.37 -22.14
N ARG A 98 -18.76 -15.09 -22.40
CA ARG A 98 -19.33 -14.35 -23.55
C ARG A 98 -19.05 -14.98 -24.90
N ASN A 99 -17.84 -15.52 -25.10
CA ASN A 99 -17.47 -16.19 -26.36
C ASN A 99 -18.08 -17.60 -26.48
N LEU A 100 -18.61 -18.18 -25.40
CA LEU A 100 -19.29 -19.48 -25.43
C LEU A 100 -20.77 -19.37 -25.82
N PHE A 101 -21.38 -18.20 -25.62
CA PHE A 101 -22.81 -17.93 -25.89
C PHE A 101 -23.05 -17.09 -27.17
N LEU A 102 -22.01 -16.83 -27.97
CA LEU A 102 -22.08 -16.29 -29.33
C LEU A 102 -21.77 -17.39 -30.35
#